data_AF-A0A7X6KU16-F1
#
_entry.id   AF-A0A7X6KU16-F1
#
_cell.length_a   1.000
_cell.length_b   1.000
_cell.length_c   1.000
_cell.angle_alpha   90.00
_cell.angle_beta   90.00
_cell.angle_gamma   90.00
#
_symmetry.space_group_name_H-M   'P 1'
#
loop_
_entity.id
_entity.type
_entity.pdbx_description
1 polymer ?
#
loop_
_entity_poly.entity_id
_entity_poly.type
_entity_poly.pdbx_seq_one_letter_code
_entity_poly.pdbx_strand_id
1 'polypeptide(L)'
;MRPLAHAPATVIKLHGDYKDVESLNTAEELATYPDAWRTLLAQVFNEYGLVISGWSAQWDTALVHAITSAPSRRYPLYWDARSSNGSRAAQILSARQGHRLPGSDGDETFVALLDHLVTLDRLAEPQLSTALAVGRLKRWLPDPLHRIDVYDLVMRAIPLVEEEIASTPTFGAFASPEVGQGAVDRLPQATMPLLHLLAHGAFHDDGTHDALWIEVVQRLMDARTLPAGIYDPASWGLHHYPAVAAFYVLGIAATAQQRDEFFIKLAETPTWRSPHGRDPIPAVLALHPGRVLDHHQLNALPWATSQSQGGWRYPASHLLRDVLRPALVDVIRPGALTMLFDDMEYRQAALQYIRPKESRENWPYVGEYILRGSWRDDAPDVEKRLQTVLNSGSQGSSAWQRRIGARGGIDDTQPLVELRRELAAFGGF
;
A
#
# COMPACT_ATOMS: atom_id res chain seq x y z
N MET A 1 -38.44 -17.41 -9.55
CA MET A 1 -37.21 -17.20 -8.74
C MET A 1 -36.04 -17.12 -9.69
N ARG A 2 -35.09 -16.18 -9.50
CA ARG A 2 -33.83 -16.18 -10.27
C ARG A 2 -33.09 -17.50 -10.01
N PRO A 3 -32.45 -18.15 -11.00
CA PRO A 3 -31.67 -19.36 -10.74
C PRO A 3 -30.64 -19.12 -9.63
N LEU A 4 -30.50 -20.06 -8.70
CA LEU A 4 -29.64 -19.93 -7.51
C LEU A 4 -28.21 -19.54 -7.88
N ALA A 5 -27.69 -20.10 -8.97
CA ALA A 5 -26.34 -19.82 -9.49
C ALA A 5 -26.11 -18.38 -10.01
N HIS A 6 -27.17 -17.59 -10.23
CA HIS A 6 -27.06 -16.23 -10.77
C HIS A 6 -27.37 -15.14 -9.75
N ALA A 7 -27.79 -15.49 -8.54
CA ALA A 7 -28.02 -14.54 -7.46
C ALA A 7 -26.75 -14.45 -6.58
N PRO A 8 -26.30 -13.23 -6.20
CA PRO A 8 -25.16 -13.08 -5.30
C PRO A 8 -25.41 -13.69 -3.92
N ALA A 9 -26.66 -13.63 -3.45
CA ALA A 9 -27.15 -14.35 -2.29
C ALA A 9 -28.65 -14.65 -2.47
N THR A 10 -29.10 -15.79 -1.95
CA THR A 10 -30.51 -16.17 -1.92
C THR A 10 -30.89 -16.57 -0.50
N VAL A 11 -31.90 -15.92 0.07
CA VAL A 11 -32.43 -16.27 1.40
C VAL A 11 -33.68 -17.14 1.21
N ILE A 12 -33.60 -18.40 1.66
CA ILE A 12 -34.73 -19.34 1.64
C ILE A 12 -35.28 -19.44 3.06
N LYS A 13 -36.46 -18.86 3.28
CA LYS A 13 -37.18 -18.97 4.56
C LYS A 13 -38.13 -20.16 4.49
N LEU A 14 -37.62 -21.36 4.76
CA LEU A 14 -38.37 -22.61 4.58
C LEU A 14 -39.68 -22.62 5.38
N HIS A 15 -39.65 -22.11 6.61
CA HIS A 15 -40.80 -22.04 7.51
C HIS A 15 -41.48 -20.66 7.55
N GLY A 16 -41.28 -19.85 6.50
CA GLY A 16 -41.91 -18.54 6.38
C GLY A 16 -41.25 -17.41 7.17
N ASP A 17 -41.94 -16.27 7.24
CA ASP A 17 -41.54 -15.10 8.02
C ASP A 17 -42.31 -15.03 9.34
N TYR A 18 -41.78 -14.31 10.34
CA TYR A 18 -42.46 -14.09 11.62
C TYR A 18 -43.78 -13.32 11.47
N LYS A 19 -43.98 -12.65 10.32
CA LYS A 19 -45.23 -11.95 9.96
C LYS A 19 -46.21 -12.83 9.18
N ASP A 20 -45.82 -14.07 8.85
CA ASP A 20 -46.58 -14.95 7.96
C ASP A 20 -47.38 -15.99 8.77
N VAL A 21 -48.70 -15.97 8.58
CA VAL A 21 -49.67 -16.74 9.36
C VAL A 21 -49.79 -18.19 8.87
N GLU A 22 -49.26 -18.50 7.69
CA GLU A 22 -49.24 -19.84 7.08
C GLU A 22 -47.96 -20.65 7.37
N SER A 23 -47.18 -20.25 8.38
CA SER A 23 -45.95 -20.96 8.77
C SER A 23 -46.26 -22.34 9.37
N LEU A 24 -45.65 -23.39 8.80
CA LEU A 24 -45.73 -24.76 9.32
C LEU A 24 -44.96 -24.83 10.64
N ASN A 25 -45.67 -25.03 11.75
CA ASN A 25 -45.07 -24.95 13.10
C ASN A 25 -45.35 -26.20 13.94
N THR A 26 -46.14 -27.15 13.43
CA THR A 26 -46.46 -28.38 14.17
C THR A 26 -45.59 -29.55 13.73
N ALA A 27 -45.34 -30.50 14.64
CA ALA A 27 -44.53 -31.69 14.36
C ALA A 27 -45.11 -32.57 13.24
N GLU A 28 -46.44 -32.55 13.04
CA GLU A 28 -47.13 -33.26 11.97
C GLU A 28 -46.93 -32.60 10.61
N GLU A 29 -46.91 -31.26 10.56
CA GLU A 29 -46.63 -30.48 9.34
C GLU A 29 -45.15 -30.59 8.89
N LEU A 30 -44.22 -30.71 9.85
CA LEU A 30 -42.79 -30.91 9.59
C LEU A 30 -42.40 -32.36 9.25
N ALA A 31 -43.38 -33.26 9.12
CA ALA A 31 -43.15 -34.63 8.70
C ALA A 31 -43.04 -34.78 7.19
N THR A 32 -43.73 -33.92 6.41
CA THR A 32 -43.74 -34.00 4.94
C THR A 32 -43.79 -32.62 4.30
N TYR A 33 -42.83 -32.32 3.42
CA TYR A 33 -42.83 -31.06 2.66
C TYR A 33 -43.54 -31.16 1.31
N PRO A 34 -44.14 -30.07 0.80
CA PRO A 34 -44.67 -30.00 -0.55
C PRO A 34 -43.63 -30.33 -1.63
N ASP A 35 -44.08 -30.84 -2.78
CA ASP A 35 -43.20 -31.24 -3.90
C ASP A 35 -42.25 -30.15 -4.38
N ALA A 36 -42.74 -28.91 -4.44
CA ALA A 36 -41.93 -27.76 -4.84
C ALA A 36 -40.74 -27.53 -3.88
N TRP A 37 -40.96 -27.72 -2.57
CA TRP A 37 -39.92 -27.55 -1.55
C TRP A 37 -38.92 -28.70 -1.61
N ARG A 38 -39.41 -29.94 -1.76
CA ARG A 38 -38.55 -31.11 -1.94
C ARG A 38 -37.63 -30.96 -3.15
N THR A 39 -38.16 -30.45 -4.26
CA THR A 39 -37.39 -30.19 -5.48
C THR A 39 -36.30 -29.15 -5.25
N LEU A 40 -36.65 -28.03 -4.60
CA LEU A 40 -35.68 -26.98 -4.26
C LEU A 40 -34.59 -27.48 -3.30
N LEU A 41 -34.97 -28.18 -2.24
CA LEU A 41 -34.03 -28.74 -1.26
C LEU A 41 -33.13 -29.79 -1.90
N ALA A 42 -33.67 -30.65 -2.76
CA ALA A 42 -32.87 -31.61 -3.52
C ALA A 42 -31.84 -30.90 -4.42
N GLN A 43 -32.20 -29.78 -5.04
CA GLN A 43 -31.24 -28.96 -5.79
C GLN A 43 -30.14 -28.42 -4.88
N VAL A 44 -30.51 -27.74 -3.78
CA VAL A 44 -29.56 -27.14 -2.82
C VAL A 44 -28.57 -28.19 -2.30
N PHE A 45 -29.09 -29.34 -1.87
CA PHE A 45 -28.31 -30.40 -1.25
C PHE A 45 -27.47 -31.24 -2.21
N ASN A 46 -27.68 -31.11 -3.52
CA ASN A 46 -26.87 -31.78 -4.54
C ASN A 46 -25.86 -30.85 -5.22
N GLU A 47 -26.14 -29.55 -5.28
CA GLU A 47 -25.35 -28.57 -6.03
C GLU A 47 -24.44 -27.69 -5.17
N TYR A 48 -24.63 -27.67 -3.83
CA TYR A 48 -23.90 -26.80 -2.92
C TYR A 48 -23.36 -27.53 -1.69
N GLY A 49 -22.26 -27.01 -1.12
CA GLY A 49 -21.78 -27.39 0.21
C GLY A 49 -22.68 -26.81 1.29
N LEU A 50 -22.78 -27.51 2.42
CA LEU A 50 -23.67 -27.12 3.51
C LEU A 50 -22.88 -26.79 4.77
N VAL A 51 -23.16 -25.64 5.37
CA VAL A 51 -22.70 -25.29 6.72
C VAL A 51 -23.94 -25.14 7.60
N ILE A 52 -24.04 -25.97 8.64
CA ILE A 52 -25.16 -25.98 9.57
C ILE A 52 -24.73 -25.34 10.88
N SER A 53 -25.51 -24.37 11.35
CA SER A 53 -25.33 -23.74 12.65
C SER A 53 -26.67 -23.59 13.37
N GLY A 54 -26.72 -23.92 14.66
CA GLY A 54 -27.88 -23.65 15.52
C GLY A 54 -29.12 -24.53 15.31
N TRP A 55 -29.02 -25.62 14.54
CA TRP A 55 -30.13 -26.57 14.31
C TRP A 55 -29.82 -27.94 14.92
N SER A 56 -30.74 -28.51 15.69
CA SER A 56 -30.53 -29.78 16.41
C SER A 56 -30.99 -31.03 15.65
N ALA A 57 -31.67 -30.86 14.52
CA ALA A 57 -32.31 -31.93 13.74
C ALA A 57 -33.35 -32.79 14.50
N GLN A 58 -33.77 -32.39 15.70
CA GLN A 58 -34.67 -33.21 16.53
C GLN A 58 -36.09 -33.29 15.98
N TRP A 59 -36.65 -32.16 15.56
CA TRP A 59 -38.08 -32.02 15.25
C TRP A 59 -38.39 -32.02 13.76
N ASP A 60 -37.50 -31.45 12.95
CA ASP A 60 -37.74 -31.25 11.52
C ASP A 60 -37.38 -32.50 10.69
N THR A 61 -38.24 -33.50 10.77
CA THR A 61 -37.97 -34.82 10.20
C THR A 61 -37.93 -34.82 8.66
N ALA A 62 -38.72 -33.96 8.01
CA ALA A 62 -38.70 -33.79 6.57
C ALA A 62 -37.37 -33.21 6.08
N LEU A 63 -36.80 -32.22 6.78
CA LEU A 63 -35.48 -31.67 6.43
C LEU A 63 -34.36 -32.69 6.63
N VAL A 64 -34.42 -33.47 7.72
CA VAL A 64 -33.50 -34.59 7.95
C VAL A 64 -33.56 -35.57 6.77
N HIS A 65 -34.76 -35.94 6.33
CA HIS A 65 -34.93 -36.86 5.20
C HIS A 65 -34.41 -36.26 3.89
N ALA A 66 -34.67 -34.98 3.63
CA ALA A 66 -34.18 -34.28 2.44
C ALA A 66 -32.64 -34.23 2.38
N ILE A 67 -31.97 -33.95 3.51
CA ILE A 67 -30.50 -33.93 3.58
C ILE A 67 -29.93 -35.34 3.39
N THR A 68 -30.51 -36.34 4.04
CA THR A 68 -29.97 -37.72 4.02
C THR A 68 -30.24 -38.46 2.70
N SER A 69 -31.29 -38.09 1.97
CA SER A 69 -31.67 -38.72 0.70
C SER A 69 -30.95 -38.13 -0.51
N ALA A 70 -30.23 -37.01 -0.36
CA ALA A 70 -29.50 -36.39 -1.45
C ALA A 70 -28.32 -37.28 -1.90
N PRO A 71 -28.29 -37.75 -3.16
CA PRO A 71 -27.36 -38.77 -3.62
C PRO A 71 -25.91 -38.27 -3.78
N SER A 72 -25.73 -36.97 -4.07
CA SER A 72 -24.40 -36.40 -4.27
C SER A 72 -23.66 -36.22 -2.96
N ARG A 73 -22.42 -36.73 -2.87
CA ARG A 73 -21.47 -36.43 -1.79
C ARG A 73 -20.32 -35.53 -2.26
N ARG A 74 -20.48 -34.89 -3.42
CA ARG A 74 -19.42 -34.07 -4.03
C ARG A 74 -19.09 -32.84 -3.20
N TYR A 75 -20.10 -32.25 -2.56
CA TYR A 75 -19.94 -31.06 -1.76
C TYR A 75 -19.96 -31.41 -0.27
N PRO A 76 -19.00 -30.90 0.52
CA PRO A 76 -18.87 -31.25 1.92
C PRO A 76 -20.02 -30.67 2.77
N LEU A 77 -20.29 -31.35 3.88
CA LEU A 77 -21.19 -30.88 4.92
C LEU A 77 -20.37 -30.57 6.19
N TYR A 78 -20.56 -29.38 6.74
CA TYR A 78 -19.96 -28.94 7.99
C TYR A 78 -21.06 -28.60 8.99
N TRP A 79 -20.84 -28.92 10.27
CA TRP A 79 -21.81 -28.65 11.33
C TRP A 79 -21.09 -28.18 12.60
N ASP A 80 -21.57 -27.09 13.20
CA ASP A 80 -21.05 -26.62 14.48
C ASP A 80 -21.13 -27.69 15.60
N ALA A 81 -20.11 -27.73 16.46
CA ALA A 81 -20.01 -28.71 17.53
C ALA A 81 -21.12 -28.58 18.59
N ARG A 82 -21.70 -27.40 18.79
CA ARG A 82 -22.73 -27.18 19.82
C ARG A 82 -24.06 -27.84 19.44
N SER A 83 -24.52 -27.66 18.21
CA SER A 83 -25.82 -28.15 17.76
C SER A 83 -25.80 -29.58 17.19
N SER A 84 -24.61 -30.14 16.93
CA SER A 84 -24.43 -31.49 16.36
C SER A 84 -24.24 -32.63 17.36
N ASN A 85 -24.60 -32.45 18.64
CA ASN A 85 -24.41 -33.44 19.71
C ASN A 85 -25.47 -34.56 19.78
N GLY A 86 -26.57 -34.42 19.02
CA GLY A 86 -27.68 -35.38 19.02
C GLY A 86 -27.45 -36.61 18.13
N SER A 87 -28.15 -37.71 18.41
CA SER A 87 -28.11 -38.94 17.60
C SER A 87 -28.51 -38.72 16.14
N ARG A 88 -29.46 -37.82 15.87
CA ARG A 88 -29.87 -37.46 14.51
C ARG A 88 -28.79 -36.67 13.74
N ALA A 89 -28.11 -35.75 14.41
CA ALA A 89 -26.99 -35.04 13.81
C ALA A 89 -25.86 -35.99 13.45
N ALA A 90 -25.55 -36.96 14.33
CA ALA A 90 -24.58 -38.02 14.06
C ALA A 90 -24.97 -38.88 12.84
N GLN A 91 -26.26 -39.20 12.67
CA GLN A 91 -26.75 -39.93 11.49
C GLN A 91 -26.54 -39.14 10.19
N ILE A 92 -26.85 -37.85 10.18
CA ILE A 92 -26.66 -36.99 9.00
C ILE A 92 -25.17 -36.86 8.67
N LEU A 93 -24.32 -36.57 9.66
CA LEU A 93 -22.88 -36.49 9.48
C LEU A 93 -22.32 -37.79 8.90
N SER A 94 -22.78 -38.95 9.39
CA SER A 94 -22.38 -40.25 8.84
C SER A 94 -22.85 -40.45 7.39
N ALA A 95 -24.13 -40.19 7.10
CA ALA A 95 -24.71 -40.38 5.78
C ALA A 95 -24.04 -39.50 4.69
N ARG A 96 -23.62 -38.29 5.08
CA ARG A 96 -23.04 -37.26 4.21
C ARG A 96 -21.52 -37.15 4.30
N GLN A 97 -20.86 -37.98 5.11
CA GLN A 97 -19.43 -37.86 5.43
C GLN A 97 -19.06 -36.45 5.88
N GLY A 98 -19.92 -35.84 6.69
CA GLY A 98 -19.76 -34.46 7.14
C GLY A 98 -18.73 -34.32 8.27
N HIS A 99 -18.23 -33.10 8.44
CA HIS A 99 -17.24 -32.74 9.42
C HIS A 99 -17.85 -31.86 10.52
N ARG A 100 -17.39 -32.04 11.75
CA ARG A 100 -17.74 -31.14 12.86
C ARG A 100 -16.75 -29.99 12.92
N LEU A 101 -17.26 -28.77 12.97
CA LEU A 101 -16.46 -27.56 13.17
C LEU A 101 -16.24 -27.33 14.67
N PRO A 102 -15.00 -27.11 15.12
CA PRO A 102 -14.72 -26.74 16.49
C PRO A 102 -15.23 -25.31 16.77
N GLY A 103 -15.90 -25.09 17.90
CA GLY A 103 -16.46 -23.78 18.27
C GLY A 103 -17.47 -23.91 19.41
N SER A 104 -17.61 -22.85 20.23
CA SER A 104 -18.53 -22.86 21.37
C SER A 104 -19.94 -22.35 20.99
N ASP A 105 -20.04 -21.44 20.01
CA ASP A 105 -21.29 -20.99 19.42
C ASP A 105 -21.15 -20.61 17.93
N GLY A 106 -22.27 -20.22 17.31
CA GLY A 106 -22.34 -19.89 15.88
C GLY A 106 -21.56 -18.62 15.52
N ASP A 107 -21.57 -17.61 16.39
CA ASP A 107 -20.90 -16.33 16.12
C ASP A 107 -19.39 -16.51 16.11
N GLU A 108 -18.83 -17.18 17.12
CA GLU A 108 -17.40 -17.50 17.17
C GLU A 108 -16.98 -18.37 15.98
N THR A 109 -17.81 -19.36 15.61
CA THR A 109 -17.49 -20.28 14.51
C THR A 109 -17.42 -19.54 13.17
N PHE A 110 -18.38 -18.66 12.88
CA PHE A 110 -18.40 -17.92 11.61
C PHE A 110 -17.38 -16.78 11.55
N VAL A 111 -17.08 -16.11 12.67
CA VAL A 111 -16.00 -15.12 12.74
C VAL A 111 -14.65 -15.79 12.49
N ALA A 112 -14.35 -16.90 13.17
CA ALA A 112 -13.11 -17.63 12.94
C ALA A 112 -13.02 -18.19 11.52
N LEU A 113 -14.12 -18.71 10.96
CA LEU A 113 -14.16 -19.17 9.58
C LEU A 113 -13.89 -18.01 8.60
N LEU A 114 -14.48 -16.84 8.83
CA LEU A 114 -14.23 -15.66 8.01
C LEU A 114 -12.76 -15.24 8.10
N ASP A 115 -12.18 -15.17 9.30
CA ASP A 115 -10.77 -14.82 9.50
C ASP A 115 -9.84 -15.81 8.78
N HIS A 116 -10.15 -17.11 8.86
CA HIS A 116 -9.41 -18.14 8.13
C HIS A 116 -9.60 -18.04 6.62
N LEU A 117 -10.80 -17.72 6.12
CA LEU A 117 -11.05 -17.52 4.70
C LEU A 117 -10.36 -16.25 4.18
N VAL A 118 -10.39 -15.15 4.92
CA VAL A 118 -9.64 -13.93 4.59
C VAL A 118 -8.12 -14.22 4.57
N THR A 119 -7.64 -14.99 5.55
CA THR A 119 -6.25 -15.44 5.59
C THR A 119 -5.93 -16.34 4.40
N LEU A 120 -6.83 -17.26 4.04
CA LEU A 120 -6.65 -18.15 2.90
C LEU A 120 -6.77 -17.41 1.58
N ASP A 121 -7.67 -16.45 1.40
CA ASP A 121 -7.78 -15.63 0.19
C ASP A 121 -6.51 -14.79 0.00
N ARG A 122 -5.95 -14.25 1.09
CA ARG A 122 -4.60 -13.64 1.09
C ARG A 122 -3.51 -14.63 0.62
N LEU A 123 -3.71 -15.93 0.82
CA LEU A 123 -2.79 -17.01 0.42
C LEU A 123 -3.15 -17.67 -0.94
N ALA A 124 -4.40 -17.55 -1.40
CA ALA A 124 -5.01 -18.35 -2.48
C ALA A 124 -5.22 -17.56 -3.77
N GLU A 125 -5.34 -16.23 -3.72
CA GLU A 125 -4.85 -15.45 -4.85
C GLU A 125 -3.35 -15.69 -4.93
N PRO A 126 -2.77 -16.02 -6.10
CA PRO A 126 -1.35 -15.77 -6.25
C PRO A 126 -1.23 -14.25 -6.21
N GLN A 127 -1.05 -13.69 -5.00
CA GLN A 127 -0.16 -12.58 -4.84
C GLN A 127 1.09 -13.04 -5.58
N LEU A 128 1.27 -12.52 -6.79
CA LEU A 128 2.53 -12.66 -7.48
C LEU A 128 3.56 -12.29 -6.43
N SER A 129 4.36 -13.26 -6.00
CA SER A 129 5.45 -12.94 -5.09
C SER A 129 6.19 -11.76 -5.72
N THR A 130 6.65 -10.80 -4.92
CA THR A 130 7.25 -9.58 -5.46
C THR A 130 8.30 -9.89 -6.55
N ALA A 131 9.04 -10.99 -6.38
CA ALA A 131 9.96 -11.51 -7.38
C ALA A 131 9.31 -11.91 -8.73
N LEU A 132 8.16 -12.62 -8.71
CA LEU A 132 7.45 -12.99 -9.94
C LEU A 132 6.78 -11.77 -10.59
N ALA A 133 6.24 -10.83 -9.80
CA ALA A 133 5.70 -9.57 -10.29
C ALA A 133 6.80 -8.76 -11.01
N VAL A 134 7.96 -8.59 -10.38
CA VAL A 134 9.15 -7.96 -10.98
C VAL A 134 9.61 -8.68 -12.24
N GLY A 135 9.62 -10.03 -12.23
CA GLY A 135 9.98 -10.82 -13.41
C GLY A 135 9.06 -10.58 -14.60
N ARG A 136 7.74 -10.47 -14.35
CA ARG A 136 6.76 -10.11 -15.40
C ARG A 136 6.95 -8.68 -15.88
N LEU A 137 7.10 -7.73 -14.96
CA LEU A 137 7.34 -6.33 -15.27
C LEU A 137 8.53 -6.18 -16.22
N LYS A 138 9.69 -6.75 -15.87
CA LYS A 138 10.90 -6.70 -16.70
C LYS A 138 10.71 -7.30 -18.10
N ARG A 139 9.90 -8.35 -18.21
CA ARG A 139 9.60 -8.98 -19.51
C ARG A 139 8.66 -8.13 -20.36
N TRP A 140 7.73 -7.42 -19.73
CA TRP A 140 6.69 -6.63 -20.40
C TRP A 140 7.12 -5.20 -20.73
N LEU A 141 7.99 -4.59 -19.92
CA LEU A 141 8.46 -3.21 -20.13
C LEU A 141 8.94 -2.90 -21.56
N PRO A 142 9.76 -3.75 -22.22
CA PRO A 142 10.27 -3.43 -23.55
C PRO A 142 9.26 -3.64 -24.68
N ASP A 143 8.12 -4.29 -24.42
CA ASP A 143 7.14 -4.67 -25.45
C ASP A 143 5.92 -3.72 -25.43
N PRO A 144 5.73 -2.88 -26.46
CA PRO A 144 4.60 -1.96 -26.54
C PRO A 144 3.23 -2.65 -26.49
N LEU A 145 3.14 -3.93 -26.87
CA LEU A 145 1.89 -4.70 -26.81
C LEU A 145 1.46 -4.97 -25.37
N HIS A 146 2.42 -5.00 -24.43
CA HIS A 146 2.18 -5.23 -23.01
C HIS A 146 2.02 -3.95 -22.20
N ARG A 147 1.83 -2.77 -22.84
CA ARG A 147 1.71 -1.49 -22.09
C ARG A 147 0.60 -1.52 -21.04
N ILE A 148 -0.53 -2.16 -21.38
CA ILE A 148 -1.69 -2.27 -20.49
C ILE A 148 -1.38 -3.25 -19.35
N ASP A 149 -0.70 -4.36 -19.64
CA ASP A 149 -0.30 -5.33 -18.61
C ASP A 149 0.67 -4.71 -17.59
N VAL A 150 1.60 -3.85 -18.04
CA VAL A 150 2.48 -3.10 -17.13
C VAL A 150 1.69 -2.15 -16.26
N TYR A 151 0.77 -1.39 -16.85
CA TYR A 151 -0.11 -0.48 -16.12
C TYR A 151 -0.92 -1.23 -15.05
N ASP A 152 -1.62 -2.30 -15.44
CA ASP A 152 -2.46 -3.09 -14.54
C ASP A 152 -1.65 -3.76 -13.44
N LEU A 153 -0.45 -4.25 -13.74
CA LEU A 153 0.45 -4.88 -12.76
C LEU A 153 0.85 -3.91 -11.65
N VAL A 154 1.24 -2.69 -12.03
CA VAL A 154 1.69 -1.66 -11.08
C VAL A 154 0.49 -1.11 -10.30
N MET A 155 -0.61 -0.79 -10.98
CA MET A 155 -1.81 -0.24 -10.37
C MET A 155 -2.50 -1.21 -9.42
N ARG A 156 -2.38 -2.52 -9.63
CA ARG A 156 -2.91 -3.55 -8.73
C ARG A 156 -2.21 -3.59 -7.37
N ALA A 157 -0.97 -3.10 -7.26
CA ALA A 157 -0.27 -3.05 -5.99
C ALA A 157 -0.69 -1.87 -5.10
N ILE A 158 -1.36 -0.86 -5.67
CA ILE A 158 -1.72 0.37 -4.95
C ILE A 158 -2.82 0.18 -3.89
N PRO A 159 -3.93 -0.55 -4.13
CA PRO A 159 -5.00 -0.68 -3.14
C PRO A 159 -4.56 -1.21 -1.77
N LEU A 160 -3.58 -2.13 -1.72
CA LEU A 160 -3.04 -2.63 -0.45
C LEU A 160 -2.29 -1.54 0.33
N VAL A 161 -1.59 -0.64 -0.38
CA VAL A 161 -0.91 0.51 0.22
C VAL A 161 -1.95 1.55 0.68
N GLU A 162 -2.99 1.79 -0.11
CA GLU A 162 -4.11 2.68 0.25
C GLU A 162 -4.84 2.18 1.51
N GLU A 163 -5.04 0.86 1.64
CA GLU A 163 -5.62 0.24 2.83
C GLU A 163 -4.74 0.44 4.07
N GLU A 164 -3.42 0.25 3.96
CA GLU A 164 -2.50 0.48 5.08
C GLU A 164 -2.47 1.97 5.48
N ILE A 165 -2.47 2.89 4.51
CA ILE A 165 -2.60 4.34 4.77
C ILE A 165 -3.89 4.63 5.55
N ALA A 166 -5.03 4.11 5.09
CA ALA A 166 -6.33 4.31 5.73
C ALA A 166 -6.38 3.72 7.16
N SER A 167 -5.69 2.60 7.39
CA SER A 167 -5.58 1.97 8.71
C SER A 167 -4.59 2.67 9.65
N THR A 168 -3.72 3.53 9.13
CA THR A 168 -2.72 4.24 9.91
C THR A 168 -3.39 5.32 10.76
N PRO A 169 -3.20 5.32 12.10
CA PRO A 169 -3.81 6.33 12.97
C PRO A 169 -3.43 7.76 12.57
N THR A 170 -4.44 8.64 12.47
CA THR A 170 -4.23 10.07 12.21
C THR A 170 -3.91 10.87 13.47
N PHE A 171 -4.04 10.25 14.64
CA PHE A 171 -3.72 10.83 15.94
C PHE A 171 -3.00 9.81 16.81
N GLY A 172 -1.97 10.25 17.53
CA GLY A 172 -1.30 9.41 18.53
C GLY A 172 -0.46 8.27 17.94
N ALA A 173 -0.08 8.34 16.66
CA ALA A 173 0.87 7.39 16.06
C ALA A 173 2.23 7.43 16.78
N PHE A 174 2.54 8.53 17.46
CA PHE A 174 3.73 8.69 18.30
C PHE A 174 3.39 8.87 19.79
N ALA A 175 2.29 8.26 20.26
CA ALA A 175 1.90 8.35 21.67
C ALA A 175 2.92 7.70 22.63
N SER A 176 3.68 6.71 22.15
CA SER A 176 4.86 6.17 22.82
C SER A 176 5.94 5.81 21.77
N PRO A 177 7.21 5.64 22.17
CA PRO A 177 8.28 5.20 21.29
C PRO A 177 7.96 3.88 20.56
N GLU A 178 7.32 2.93 21.23
CA GLU A 178 6.98 1.60 20.67
C GLU A 178 5.84 1.68 19.65
N VAL A 179 4.81 2.50 19.94
CA VAL A 179 3.72 2.74 18.98
C VAL A 179 4.26 3.47 17.75
N GLY A 180 5.12 4.47 17.96
CA GLY A 180 5.83 5.18 16.89
C GLY A 180 6.67 4.24 16.04
N GLN A 181 7.42 3.33 16.66
CA GLN A 181 8.20 2.31 15.96
C GLN A 181 7.30 1.43 15.09
N GLY A 182 6.21 0.92 15.65
CA GLY A 182 5.26 0.10 14.92
C GLY A 182 4.64 0.83 13.72
N ALA A 183 4.39 2.14 13.82
CA ALA A 183 3.90 2.94 12.70
C ALA A 183 4.95 3.11 11.59
N VAL A 184 6.21 3.38 11.95
CA VAL A 184 7.30 3.53 10.97
C VAL A 184 7.84 2.20 10.44
N ASP A 185 7.44 1.06 10.99
CA ASP A 185 7.80 -0.28 10.48
C ASP A 185 6.73 -0.83 9.52
N ARG A 186 5.44 -0.66 9.84
CA ARG A 186 4.33 -1.21 9.05
C ARG A 186 4.19 -0.59 7.67
N LEU A 187 4.20 0.75 7.60
CA LEU A 187 4.03 1.48 6.34
C LEU A 187 5.11 1.10 5.30
N PRO A 188 6.41 1.05 5.64
CA PRO A 188 7.40 0.56 4.70
C PRO A 188 7.22 -0.88 4.28
N GLN A 189 6.88 -1.78 5.22
CA GLN A 189 6.66 -3.19 4.90
C GLN A 189 5.52 -3.36 3.90
N ALA A 190 4.40 -2.66 4.10
CA ALA A 190 3.26 -2.67 3.18
C ALA A 190 3.58 -2.05 1.81
N THR A 191 4.44 -1.02 1.78
CA THR A 191 4.81 -0.33 0.54
C THR A 191 5.88 -1.08 -0.25
N MET A 192 6.70 -1.92 0.39
CA MET A 192 7.87 -2.57 -0.21
C MET A 192 7.61 -3.31 -1.53
N PRO A 193 6.54 -4.11 -1.69
CA PRO A 193 6.24 -4.77 -2.97
C PRO A 193 6.08 -3.78 -4.13
N LEU A 194 5.40 -2.65 -3.90
CA LEU A 194 5.26 -1.58 -4.89
C LEU A 194 6.61 -0.92 -5.16
N LEU A 195 7.43 -0.67 -4.13
CA LEU A 195 8.75 -0.06 -4.32
C LEU A 195 9.67 -0.91 -5.19
N HIS A 196 9.65 -2.24 -5.07
CA HIS A 196 10.39 -3.13 -5.97
C HIS A 196 9.92 -2.98 -7.43
N LEU A 197 8.61 -2.92 -7.67
CA LEU A 197 8.06 -2.69 -9.01
C LEU A 197 8.51 -1.33 -9.55
N LEU A 198 8.45 -0.27 -8.75
CA LEU A 198 8.88 1.07 -9.16
C LEU A 198 10.38 1.14 -9.45
N ALA A 199 11.21 0.53 -8.60
CA ALA A 199 12.66 0.51 -8.76
C ALA A 199 13.06 -0.17 -10.07
N HIS A 200 12.55 -1.39 -10.32
CA HIS A 200 12.83 -2.11 -11.56
C HIS A 200 12.17 -1.46 -12.78
N GLY A 201 10.95 -0.95 -12.61
CA GLY A 201 10.15 -0.25 -13.62
C GLY A 201 10.89 0.95 -14.18
N ALA A 202 11.10 1.97 -13.36
CA ALA A 202 11.70 3.23 -13.80
C ALA A 202 13.17 3.08 -14.22
N PHE A 203 13.91 2.11 -13.65
CA PHE A 203 15.29 1.88 -14.05
C PHE A 203 15.42 1.28 -15.46
N HIS A 204 14.52 0.37 -15.84
CA HIS A 204 14.56 -0.29 -17.15
C HIS A 204 13.66 0.38 -18.21
N ASP A 205 12.80 1.31 -17.81
CA ASP A 205 11.93 2.07 -18.70
C ASP A 205 12.72 3.09 -19.55
N ASP A 206 12.34 3.18 -20.83
CA ASP A 206 12.91 4.11 -21.82
C ASP A 206 12.18 5.46 -21.86
N GLY A 207 11.16 5.63 -21.01
CA GLY A 207 10.31 6.82 -20.88
C GLY A 207 8.93 6.67 -21.47
N THR A 208 8.64 5.52 -22.09
CA THR A 208 7.29 5.17 -22.53
C THR A 208 6.29 5.15 -21.36
N HIS A 209 6.75 4.81 -20.14
CA HIS A 209 5.90 4.65 -18.96
C HIS A 209 5.95 5.82 -17.97
N ASP A 210 6.52 6.98 -18.34
CA ASP A 210 6.64 8.14 -17.44
C ASP A 210 5.32 8.57 -16.81
N ALA A 211 4.24 8.57 -17.61
CA ALA A 211 2.91 8.93 -17.13
C ALA A 211 2.43 7.97 -16.03
N LEU A 212 2.71 6.66 -16.15
CA LEU A 212 2.36 5.67 -15.14
C LEU A 212 3.10 5.93 -13.83
N TRP A 213 4.42 6.18 -13.89
CA TRP A 213 5.21 6.43 -12.68
C TRP A 213 4.77 7.70 -11.95
N ILE A 214 4.44 8.76 -12.69
CA ILE A 214 3.89 10.01 -12.15
C ILE A 214 2.51 9.77 -11.54
N GLU A 215 1.65 8.98 -12.20
CA GLU A 215 0.31 8.66 -11.71
C GLU A 215 0.35 7.86 -10.40
N VAL A 216 1.29 6.93 -10.25
CA VAL A 216 1.48 6.20 -8.97
C VAL A 216 1.77 7.18 -7.83
N VAL A 217 2.69 8.14 -8.03
CA VAL A 217 3.01 9.13 -7.00
C VAL A 217 1.81 10.04 -6.72
N GLN A 218 1.10 10.50 -7.75
CA GLN A 218 -0.12 11.29 -7.60
C GLN A 218 -1.16 10.55 -6.75
N ARG A 219 -1.42 9.27 -7.06
CA ARG A 219 -2.42 8.47 -6.35
C ARG A 219 -2.04 8.23 -4.89
N LEU A 220 -0.77 7.94 -4.60
CA LEU A 220 -0.29 7.82 -3.22
C LEU A 220 -0.34 9.16 -2.46
N MET A 221 -0.15 10.30 -3.14
CA MET A 221 -0.34 11.62 -2.55
C MET A 221 -1.80 11.90 -2.20
N ASP A 222 -2.73 11.51 -3.08
CA ASP A 222 -4.17 11.71 -2.92
C ASP A 222 -4.78 10.80 -1.85
N ALA A 223 -4.14 9.66 -1.54
CA ALA A 223 -4.54 8.77 -0.46
C ALA A 223 -4.51 9.44 0.92
N ARG A 224 -3.73 10.51 1.11
CA ARG A 224 -3.78 11.33 2.32
C ARG A 224 -4.98 12.27 2.27
N THR A 225 -6.09 11.80 2.82
CA THR A 225 -7.33 12.58 2.94
C THR A 225 -7.41 13.35 4.25
N LEU A 226 -8.33 14.32 4.33
CA LEU A 226 -8.64 15.01 5.59
C LEU A 226 -9.25 14.01 6.60
N PRO A 227 -8.72 13.88 7.82
CA PRO A 227 -9.28 13.00 8.84
C PRO A 227 -10.68 13.47 9.26
N ALA A 228 -11.61 12.54 9.47
CA ALA A 228 -12.96 12.86 9.96
C ALA A 228 -13.00 13.25 11.45
N GLY A 229 -11.91 13.04 12.18
CA GLY A 229 -11.79 13.29 13.62
C GLY A 229 -10.55 14.08 14.01
N ILE A 230 -10.17 13.98 15.29
CA ILE A 230 -8.95 14.62 15.81
C ILE A 230 -7.74 14.00 15.11
N TYR A 231 -6.78 14.85 14.73
CA TYR A 231 -5.51 14.43 14.15
C TYR A 231 -4.38 15.31 14.71
N ASP A 232 -3.16 14.78 14.67
CA ASP A 232 -1.95 15.56 14.93
C ASP A 232 -1.07 15.61 13.67
N PRO A 233 -0.30 16.70 13.44
CA PRO A 233 0.46 16.86 12.21
C PRO A 233 1.48 15.75 11.93
N ALA A 234 2.09 15.14 12.95
CA ALA A 234 3.11 14.11 12.77
C ALA A 234 2.47 12.77 12.35
N SER A 235 1.42 12.33 13.05
CA SER A 235 0.67 11.11 12.73
C SER A 235 0.00 11.21 11.36
N TRP A 236 -0.67 12.34 11.07
CA TRP A 236 -1.27 12.57 9.76
C TRP A 236 -0.23 12.78 8.65
N GLY A 237 0.97 13.26 9.00
CA GLY A 237 2.11 13.36 8.10
C GLY A 237 2.50 12.02 7.50
N LEU A 238 2.50 10.95 8.31
CA LEU A 238 2.86 9.58 7.89
C LEU A 238 2.02 9.02 6.74
N HIS A 239 0.81 9.54 6.52
CA HIS A 239 -0.03 9.11 5.38
C HIS A 239 0.62 9.42 4.02
N HIS A 240 1.55 10.39 3.96
CA HIS A 240 2.37 10.65 2.77
C HIS A 240 3.65 9.81 2.69
N TYR A 241 3.97 9.00 3.70
CA TYR A 241 5.18 8.18 3.69
C TYR A 241 5.30 7.29 2.44
N PRO A 242 4.26 6.55 2.01
CA PRO A 242 4.37 5.72 0.81
C PRO A 242 4.66 6.54 -0.45
N ALA A 243 4.10 7.75 -0.56
CA ALA A 243 4.39 8.67 -1.65
C ALA A 243 5.85 9.19 -1.60
N VAL A 244 6.37 9.52 -0.41
CA VAL A 244 7.80 9.88 -0.23
C VAL A 244 8.70 8.72 -0.66
N ALA A 245 8.39 7.49 -0.22
CA ALA A 245 9.15 6.30 -0.56
C ALA A 245 9.16 6.04 -2.08
N ALA A 246 7.99 6.14 -2.74
CA ALA A 246 7.87 6.02 -4.18
C ALA A 246 8.64 7.12 -4.93
N PHE A 247 8.52 8.37 -4.49
CA PHE A 247 9.26 9.52 -5.05
C PHE A 247 10.77 9.33 -4.95
N TYR A 248 11.27 8.84 -3.81
CA TYR A 248 12.68 8.54 -3.61
C TYR A 248 13.16 7.41 -4.52
N VAL A 249 12.45 6.29 -4.55
CA VAL A 249 12.83 5.14 -5.39
C VAL A 249 12.87 5.51 -6.88
N LEU A 250 11.82 6.17 -7.36
CA LEU A 250 11.74 6.65 -8.74
C LEU A 250 12.81 7.71 -9.04
N GLY A 251 13.05 8.64 -8.12
CA GLY A 251 14.04 9.69 -8.26
C GLY A 251 15.48 9.16 -8.28
N ILE A 252 15.77 8.14 -7.47
CA ILE A 252 17.06 7.45 -7.45
C ILE A 252 17.25 6.67 -8.76
N ALA A 253 16.24 5.95 -9.24
CA ALA A 253 16.28 5.26 -10.52
C ALA A 253 16.50 6.24 -11.69
N ALA A 254 15.78 7.37 -11.69
CA ALA A 254 15.94 8.43 -12.68
C ALA A 254 17.36 9.02 -12.67
N THR A 255 17.91 9.26 -11.48
CA THR A 255 19.27 9.77 -11.30
C THR A 255 20.31 8.77 -11.81
N ALA A 256 20.13 7.48 -11.51
CA ALA A 256 21.01 6.41 -11.96
C ALA A 256 21.05 6.29 -13.48
N GLN A 257 19.89 6.47 -14.14
CA GLN A 257 19.72 6.39 -15.58
C GLN A 257 19.90 7.73 -16.31
N GLN A 258 20.33 8.80 -15.60
CA GLN A 258 20.50 10.15 -16.14
C GLN A 258 19.23 10.71 -16.81
N ARG A 259 18.06 10.29 -16.33
CA ARG A 259 16.73 10.71 -16.80
C ARG A 259 16.24 11.96 -16.05
N ASP A 260 17.06 13.01 -16.04
CA ASP A 260 16.79 14.24 -15.27
C ASP A 260 15.48 14.95 -15.68
N GLU A 261 15.07 14.86 -16.95
CA GLU A 261 13.77 15.38 -17.38
C GLU A 261 12.60 14.66 -16.69
N PHE A 262 12.69 13.33 -16.57
CA PHE A 262 11.71 12.54 -15.83
C PHE A 262 11.74 12.89 -14.33
N PHE A 263 12.92 13.07 -13.74
CA PHE A 263 13.04 13.52 -12.35
C PHE A 263 12.31 14.86 -12.11
N ILE A 264 12.50 15.84 -12.99
CA ILE A 264 11.83 17.14 -12.89
C ILE A 264 10.32 16.99 -13.06
N LYS A 265 9.85 16.19 -14.02
CA LYS A 265 8.40 15.91 -14.19
C LYS A 265 7.82 15.23 -12.96
N LEU A 266 8.51 14.25 -12.39
CA LEU A 266 8.12 13.55 -11.16
C LEU A 266 8.00 14.51 -9.97
N ALA A 267 8.88 15.50 -9.90
CA ALA A 267 8.92 16.49 -8.83
C ALA A 267 7.87 17.61 -8.97
N GLU A 268 7.49 17.96 -10.21
CA GLU A 268 6.65 19.15 -10.48
C GLU A 268 5.22 18.82 -10.94
N THR A 269 5.00 17.64 -11.53
CA THR A 269 3.71 17.29 -12.15
C THR A 269 2.68 16.79 -11.14
N PRO A 270 3.00 15.84 -10.23
CA PRO A 270 2.05 15.48 -9.20
C PRO A 270 1.86 16.64 -8.25
N THR A 271 0.61 16.93 -7.91
CA THR A 271 0.26 18.02 -6.99
C THR A 271 -0.68 17.50 -5.91
N TRP A 272 -0.48 17.98 -4.70
CA TRP A 272 -1.37 17.68 -3.58
C TRP A 272 -2.05 18.96 -3.13
N ARG A 273 -3.36 18.90 -2.97
CA ARG A 273 -4.14 20.00 -2.40
C ARG A 273 -4.28 19.75 -0.90
N SER A 274 -3.56 20.54 -0.11
CA SER A 274 -3.77 20.54 1.34
C SER A 274 -5.24 20.86 1.65
N PRO A 275 -5.91 20.13 2.53
CA PRO A 275 -7.26 20.47 2.99
C PRO A 275 -7.40 21.89 3.54
N HIS A 276 -6.29 22.47 4.02
CA HIS A 276 -6.23 23.82 4.58
C HIS A 276 -5.62 24.84 3.60
N GLY A 277 -5.08 24.38 2.47
CA GLY A 277 -4.41 25.21 1.46
C GLY A 277 -5.32 25.57 0.30
N ARG A 278 -5.17 26.79 -0.22
CA ARG A 278 -5.93 27.22 -1.41
C ARG A 278 -5.36 26.69 -2.71
N ASP A 279 -4.04 26.52 -2.79
CA ASP A 279 -3.35 26.16 -4.02
C ASP A 279 -2.75 24.75 -3.94
N PRO A 280 -2.79 23.97 -5.03
CA PRO A 280 -2.07 22.71 -5.12
C PRO A 280 -0.57 22.94 -4.93
N ILE A 281 0.07 22.12 -4.10
CA ILE A 281 1.52 22.12 -3.92
C ILE A 281 2.15 20.97 -4.71
N PRO A 282 3.24 21.21 -5.47
CA PRO A 282 3.91 20.16 -6.24
C PRO A 282 4.55 19.11 -5.34
N ALA A 283 4.76 17.91 -5.87
CA ALA A 283 5.33 16.75 -5.18
C ALA A 283 6.64 17.09 -4.45
N VAL A 284 7.53 17.87 -5.08
CA VAL A 284 8.82 18.26 -4.47
C VAL A 284 8.67 18.99 -3.12
N LEU A 285 7.56 19.71 -2.92
CA LEU A 285 7.23 20.40 -1.66
C LEU A 285 6.32 19.56 -0.76
N ALA A 286 5.32 18.91 -1.34
CA ALA A 286 4.37 18.06 -0.60
C ALA A 286 5.05 16.86 0.06
N LEU A 287 6.05 16.29 -0.62
CA LEU A 287 6.84 15.12 -0.21
C LEU A 287 8.19 15.51 0.39
N HIS A 288 8.32 16.76 0.86
CA HIS A 288 9.49 17.19 1.63
C HIS A 288 9.63 16.30 2.89
N PRO A 289 10.73 15.56 3.11
CA PRO A 289 10.80 14.61 4.21
C PRO A 289 10.57 15.25 5.58
N GLY A 290 11.07 16.47 5.81
CA GLY A 290 10.80 17.22 7.05
C GLY A 290 9.33 17.58 7.31
N ARG A 291 8.43 17.44 6.32
CA ARG A 291 6.97 17.63 6.46
C ARG A 291 6.26 16.33 6.82
N VAL A 292 6.83 15.19 6.42
CA VAL A 292 6.22 13.86 6.52
C VAL A 292 6.78 13.07 7.71
N LEU A 293 8.07 13.26 7.98
CA LEU A 293 8.87 12.54 8.96
C LEU A 293 9.43 13.53 9.97
N ASP A 294 8.66 13.77 11.04
CA ASP A 294 9.02 14.74 12.07
C ASP A 294 10.35 14.38 12.77
N HIS A 295 11.27 15.35 12.83
CA HIS A 295 12.61 15.15 13.35
C HIS A 295 12.63 14.70 14.82
N HIS A 296 11.80 15.31 15.66
CA HIS A 296 11.77 15.01 17.09
C HIS A 296 11.11 13.66 17.34
N GLN A 297 10.01 13.36 16.64
CA GLN A 297 9.33 12.08 16.76
C GLN A 297 10.25 10.94 16.32
N LEU A 298 10.95 11.07 15.19
CA LEU A 298 11.89 10.04 14.73
C LEU A 298 13.04 9.80 15.71
N ASN A 299 13.62 10.86 16.28
CA ASN A 299 14.72 10.73 17.23
C ASN A 299 14.30 10.14 18.59
N ALA A 300 13.00 10.14 18.90
CA ALA A 300 12.46 9.48 20.08
C ALA A 300 12.24 7.97 19.88
N LEU A 301 12.36 7.44 18.65
CA LEU A 301 12.07 6.04 18.35
C LEU A 301 13.18 5.09 18.84
N PRO A 302 12.84 3.83 19.16
CA PRO A 302 13.79 2.79 19.56
C PRO A 302 14.96 2.60 18.57
N TRP A 303 14.70 2.59 17.27
CA TRP A 303 15.77 2.45 16.27
C TRP A 303 16.79 3.60 16.35
N ALA A 304 16.34 4.83 16.62
CA ALA A 304 17.20 6.01 16.65
C ALA A 304 17.98 6.09 17.97
N THR A 305 17.29 5.92 19.09
CA THR A 305 17.85 6.02 20.45
C THR A 305 18.87 4.92 20.76
N SER A 306 18.68 3.72 20.20
CA SER A 306 19.65 2.62 20.35
C SER A 306 20.93 2.81 19.54
N GLN A 307 20.87 3.57 18.43
CA GLN A 307 22.00 3.75 17.52
C GLN A 307 22.78 5.06 17.74
N SER A 308 22.17 6.08 18.37
CA SER A 308 22.84 7.35 18.65
C SER A 308 22.44 7.93 20.01
N GLN A 309 23.42 8.08 20.92
CA GLN A 309 23.21 8.70 22.25
C GLN A 309 22.84 10.18 22.20
N GLY A 310 23.13 10.88 21.09
CA GLY A 310 22.81 12.30 20.88
C GLY A 310 21.67 12.56 19.91
N GLY A 311 21.00 11.49 19.44
CA GLY A 311 20.06 11.55 18.33
C GLY A 311 20.77 11.67 16.98
N TRP A 312 20.02 11.45 15.90
CA TRP A 312 20.48 11.65 14.53
C TRP A 312 20.23 13.09 14.12
N ARG A 313 21.22 13.69 13.43
CA ARG A 313 21.08 15.04 12.88
C ARG A 313 20.07 15.10 11.74
N TYR A 314 20.02 14.05 10.92
CA TYR A 314 19.15 13.92 9.76
C TYR A 314 18.40 12.57 9.80
N PRO A 315 17.51 12.36 10.79
CA PRO A 315 16.89 11.05 11.05
C PRO A 315 16.02 10.59 9.87
N ALA A 316 15.33 11.52 9.18
CA ALA A 316 14.50 11.17 8.02
C ALA A 316 15.33 10.66 6.83
N SER A 317 16.44 11.33 6.49
CA SER A 317 17.36 10.91 5.42
C SER A 317 17.97 9.54 5.75
N HIS A 318 18.36 9.35 7.02
CA HIS A 318 18.89 8.08 7.50
C HIS A 318 17.86 6.94 7.38
N LEU A 319 16.67 7.14 7.93
CA LEU A 319 15.58 6.16 7.90
C LEU A 319 15.22 5.79 6.47
N LEU A 320 15.01 6.78 5.59
CA LEU A 320 14.68 6.54 4.19
C LEU A 320 15.80 5.75 3.48
N ARG A 321 17.08 6.07 3.73
CA ARG A 321 18.17 5.31 3.10
C ARG A 321 18.20 3.85 3.56
N ASP A 322 17.97 3.60 4.84
CA ASP A 322 18.01 2.24 5.38
C ASP A 322 16.82 1.42 4.89
N VAL A 323 15.62 1.99 5.01
CA VAL A 323 14.36 1.32 4.69
C VAL A 323 14.16 1.11 3.19
N LEU A 324 14.64 2.02 2.33
CA LEU A 324 14.51 1.88 0.88
C LEU A 324 15.60 1.02 0.25
N ARG A 325 16.66 0.67 0.99
CA ARG A 325 17.78 -0.15 0.51
C ARG A 325 17.31 -1.47 -0.12
N PRO A 326 16.42 -2.28 0.50
CA PRO A 326 16.01 -3.57 -0.06
C PRO A 326 15.39 -3.46 -1.46
N ALA A 327 14.61 -2.40 -1.73
CA ALA A 327 14.01 -2.17 -3.05
C ALA A 327 15.05 -1.83 -4.13
N LEU A 328 16.18 -1.23 -3.74
CA LEU A 328 17.14 -0.64 -4.66
C LEU A 328 18.36 -1.52 -4.93
N VAL A 329 18.76 -2.38 -4.00
CA VAL A 329 20.01 -3.19 -4.12
C VAL A 329 20.01 -4.19 -5.27
N ASP A 330 18.83 -4.63 -5.73
CA ASP A 330 18.68 -5.55 -6.87
C ASP A 330 18.75 -4.84 -8.23
N VAL A 331 18.71 -3.51 -8.23
CA VAL A 331 18.73 -2.65 -9.42
C VAL A 331 20.02 -1.85 -9.50
N ILE A 332 20.47 -1.35 -8.35
CA ILE A 332 21.58 -0.43 -8.21
C ILE A 332 22.70 -1.13 -7.48
N ARG A 333 23.91 -1.02 -8.03
CA ARG A 333 25.13 -1.56 -7.42
C ARG A 333 25.25 -1.02 -5.98
N PRO A 334 25.47 -1.87 -4.95
CA PRO A 334 25.51 -1.44 -3.55
C PRO A 334 26.49 -0.29 -3.28
N GLY A 335 27.65 -0.28 -3.95
CA GLY A 335 28.65 0.78 -3.82
C GLY A 335 28.23 2.15 -4.39
N ALA A 336 27.21 2.20 -5.25
CA ALA A 336 26.69 3.44 -5.83
C ALA A 336 25.46 3.98 -5.08
N LEU A 337 24.82 3.17 -4.23
CA LEU A 337 23.52 3.50 -3.63
C LEU A 337 23.58 4.77 -2.77
N THR A 338 24.58 4.89 -1.88
CA THR A 338 24.73 6.09 -1.02
C THR A 338 24.92 7.34 -1.85
N MET A 339 25.77 7.28 -2.89
CA MET A 339 26.01 8.41 -3.79
C MET A 339 24.74 8.82 -4.55
N LEU A 340 23.97 7.86 -5.07
CA LEU A 340 22.74 8.13 -5.81
C LEU A 340 21.61 8.66 -4.91
N PHE A 341 21.57 8.21 -3.66
CA PHE A 341 20.66 8.76 -2.66
C PHE A 341 20.97 10.24 -2.39
N ASP A 342 22.25 10.54 -2.16
CA ASP A 342 22.73 11.91 -1.93
C ASP A 342 22.48 12.81 -3.15
N ASP A 343 22.68 12.28 -4.36
CA ASP A 343 22.43 12.98 -5.62
C ASP A 343 20.95 13.27 -5.87
N MET A 344 20.07 12.35 -5.45
CA MET A 344 18.62 12.53 -5.53
C MET A 344 18.14 13.58 -4.53
N GLU A 345 18.59 13.54 -3.27
CA GLU A 345 18.24 14.53 -2.25
C GLU A 345 18.76 15.93 -2.63
N TYR A 346 19.98 16.03 -3.17
CA TYR A 346 20.52 17.32 -3.63
C TYR A 346 19.72 17.90 -4.80
N ARG A 347 19.25 17.07 -5.74
CA ARG A 347 18.34 17.51 -6.83
C ARG A 347 16.99 17.98 -6.29
N GLN A 348 16.43 17.27 -5.31
CA GLN A 348 15.22 17.73 -4.63
C GLN A 348 15.43 19.10 -3.98
N ALA A 349 16.53 19.28 -3.24
CA ALA A 349 16.91 20.54 -2.61
C ALA A 349 17.06 21.68 -3.64
N ALA A 350 17.67 21.42 -4.79
CA ALA A 350 17.80 22.39 -5.88
C ALA A 350 16.44 22.83 -6.45
N LEU A 351 15.50 21.90 -6.64
CA LEU A 351 14.15 22.23 -7.09
C LEU A 351 13.33 22.97 -6.03
N GLN A 352 13.56 22.71 -4.74
CA GLN A 352 12.92 23.44 -3.65
C GLN A 352 13.46 24.87 -3.56
N TYR A 353 14.76 25.05 -3.74
CA TYR A 353 15.44 26.34 -3.66
C TYR A 353 14.92 27.38 -4.66
N ILE A 354 14.66 26.95 -5.90
CA ILE A 354 14.17 27.85 -6.96
C ILE A 354 12.71 28.27 -6.78
N ARG A 355 12.00 27.70 -5.79
CA ARG A 355 10.59 28.01 -5.50
C ARG A 355 10.47 29.12 -4.44
N PRO A 356 9.34 29.85 -4.40
CA PRO A 356 9.09 30.86 -3.38
C PRO A 356 9.11 30.28 -1.94
N LYS A 357 9.88 30.91 -1.07
CA LYS A 357 10.07 30.50 0.34
C LYS A 357 9.02 31.13 1.26
N GLU A 358 7.77 30.75 1.05
CA GLU A 358 6.64 31.28 1.82
C GLU A 358 6.55 30.69 3.24
N SER A 359 7.10 29.50 3.47
CA SER A 359 7.14 28.85 4.78
C SER A 359 8.44 28.05 4.98
N ARG A 360 8.73 27.65 6.22
CA ARG A 360 9.88 26.77 6.55
C ARG A 360 9.85 25.43 5.82
N GLU A 361 8.66 24.96 5.47
CA GLU A 361 8.43 23.70 4.74
C GLU A 361 8.81 23.81 3.24
N ASN A 362 9.05 25.03 2.74
CA ASN A 362 9.51 25.29 1.38
C ASN A 362 11.03 25.46 1.29
N TRP A 363 11.77 25.33 2.40
CA TRP A 363 13.22 25.46 2.37
C TRP A 363 13.84 24.18 1.77
N PRO A 364 15.04 24.29 1.20
CA PRO A 364 15.73 23.13 0.65
C PRO A 364 15.96 22.05 1.72
N TYR A 365 15.61 20.81 1.37
CA TYR A 365 15.78 19.67 2.26
C TYR A 365 17.26 19.39 2.48
N VAL A 366 17.67 19.32 3.74
CA VAL A 366 19.04 18.98 4.13
C VAL A 366 19.06 17.53 4.63
N GLY A 367 19.62 16.63 3.83
CA GLY A 367 19.82 15.23 4.17
C GLY A 367 21.23 14.93 4.67
N GLU A 368 21.55 13.64 4.85
CA GLU A 368 22.89 13.23 5.31
C GLU A 368 23.99 13.52 4.29
N TYR A 369 23.67 13.83 3.03
CA TYR A 369 24.64 14.27 2.02
C TYR A 369 25.45 15.49 2.47
N ILE A 370 24.89 16.34 3.35
CA ILE A 370 25.61 17.50 3.89
C ILE A 370 26.79 17.10 4.80
N LEU A 371 26.75 15.89 5.37
CA LEU A 371 27.83 15.37 6.21
C LEU A 371 29.04 14.91 5.38
N ARG A 372 28.91 14.87 4.04
CA ARG A 372 29.89 14.29 3.12
C ARG A 372 30.47 15.36 2.20
N GLY A 373 31.50 16.05 2.67
CA GLY A 373 32.25 17.04 1.89
C GLY A 373 32.38 18.38 2.59
N SER A 374 33.18 19.27 2.01
CA SER A 374 33.25 20.67 2.43
C SER A 374 32.17 21.47 1.70
N TRP A 375 31.39 22.24 2.47
CA TRP A 375 30.31 23.10 1.96
C TRP A 375 30.67 24.59 1.98
N ARG A 376 31.76 24.96 2.67
CA ARG A 376 32.20 26.36 2.83
C ARG A 376 33.13 26.80 1.71
N ASP A 377 34.15 25.99 1.43
CA ASP A 377 35.31 26.44 0.64
C ASP A 377 35.29 25.93 -0.81
N ASP A 378 34.59 24.83 -1.08
CA ASP A 378 34.50 24.22 -2.42
C ASP A 378 33.11 23.64 -2.68
N ALA A 379 32.80 23.32 -3.94
CA ALA A 379 31.59 22.59 -4.30
C ALA A 379 31.70 21.14 -3.81
N PRO A 380 30.73 20.63 -3.04
CA PRO A 380 30.69 19.22 -2.65
C PRO A 380 30.46 18.34 -3.88
N ASP A 381 30.79 17.06 -3.78
CA ASP A 381 30.74 16.17 -4.95
C ASP A 381 29.33 16.02 -5.54
N VAL A 382 28.29 16.11 -4.71
CA VAL A 382 26.88 16.13 -5.16
C VAL A 382 26.58 17.31 -6.08
N GLU A 383 27.13 18.49 -5.77
CA GLU A 383 26.99 19.69 -6.59
C GLU A 383 27.78 19.56 -7.89
N LYS A 384 29.03 19.09 -7.82
CA LYS A 384 29.88 18.85 -9.00
C LYS A 384 29.23 17.87 -9.98
N ARG A 385 28.56 16.82 -9.48
CA ARG A 385 27.83 15.87 -10.32
C ARG A 385 26.61 16.51 -10.98
N LEU A 386 25.84 17.35 -10.29
CA LEU A 386 24.73 18.10 -10.92
C LEU A 386 25.25 19.12 -11.95
N GLN A 387 26.37 19.81 -11.67
CA GLN A 387 27.03 20.70 -12.63
C GLN A 387 27.49 19.95 -13.89
N THR A 388 27.97 18.72 -13.74
CA THR A 388 28.32 17.87 -14.90
C THR A 388 27.10 17.60 -15.78
N VAL A 389 25.93 17.34 -15.18
CA VAL A 389 24.67 17.18 -15.93
C VAL A 389 24.28 18.49 -16.62
N LEU A 390 24.35 19.63 -15.91
CA LEU A 390 24.07 20.97 -16.48
C LEU A 390 24.94 21.28 -17.68
N ASN A 391 26.20 20.85 -17.67
CA ASN A 391 27.19 21.14 -18.72
C ASN A 391 27.23 20.08 -19.83
N SER A 392 26.44 19.00 -19.72
CA SER A 392 26.47 17.87 -20.67
C SER A 392 25.87 18.16 -22.06
N GLY A 393 25.08 19.23 -22.20
CA GLY A 393 24.31 19.51 -23.43
C GLY A 393 23.18 18.51 -23.73
N SER A 394 22.86 17.61 -22.80
CA SER A 394 21.77 16.64 -22.92
C SER A 394 20.37 17.28 -22.82
N GLN A 395 19.31 16.51 -23.13
CA GLN A 395 17.95 16.97 -22.82
C GLN A 395 17.77 17.29 -21.33
N GLY A 396 18.38 16.50 -20.43
CA GLY A 396 18.43 16.77 -18.99
C GLY A 396 19.11 18.09 -18.63
N SER A 397 20.22 18.43 -19.31
CA SER A 397 20.88 19.74 -19.20
C SER A 397 19.90 20.88 -19.50
N SER A 398 19.17 20.81 -20.63
CA SER A 398 18.21 21.86 -21.01
C SER A 398 17.04 21.99 -20.02
N ALA A 399 16.59 20.89 -19.42
CA ALA A 399 15.52 20.89 -18.43
C ALA A 399 15.96 21.59 -17.15
N TRP A 400 17.15 21.26 -16.64
CA TRP A 400 17.72 21.92 -15.47
C TRP A 400 18.08 23.39 -15.73
N GLN A 401 18.66 23.71 -16.89
CA GLN A 401 18.95 25.10 -17.27
C GLN A 401 17.70 25.97 -17.32
N ARG A 402 16.54 25.45 -17.76
CA ARG A 402 15.27 26.19 -17.73
C ARG A 402 14.76 26.47 -16.31
N ARG A 403 15.19 25.71 -15.31
CA ARG A 403 14.74 25.80 -13.92
C ARG A 403 15.72 26.58 -13.05
N ILE A 404 17.01 26.29 -13.19
CA ILE A 404 18.11 26.91 -12.47
C ILE A 404 18.57 28.19 -13.20
N GLY A 405 18.75 28.15 -14.52
CA GLY A 405 19.24 29.26 -15.34
C GLY A 405 18.21 30.36 -15.67
N ALA A 406 16.95 30.25 -15.23
CA ALA A 406 15.95 31.30 -15.43
C ALA A 406 16.22 32.61 -14.64
N ARG A 407 17.35 32.69 -13.91
CA ARG A 407 17.82 33.91 -13.22
C ARG A 407 19.15 34.48 -13.71
N GLY A 408 19.82 33.87 -14.70
CA GLY A 408 21.13 34.36 -15.18
C GLY A 408 21.57 33.69 -16.47
N GLY A 409 22.07 34.48 -17.42
CA GLY A 409 22.45 34.01 -18.76
C GLY A 409 23.58 32.97 -18.74
N ILE A 410 23.58 32.10 -19.75
CA ILE A 410 24.55 31.14 -20.34
C ILE A 410 25.72 30.55 -19.49
N ASP A 411 26.19 31.16 -18.40
CA ASP A 411 27.28 30.67 -17.53
C ASP A 411 26.91 30.57 -16.03
N ASP A 412 25.65 30.77 -15.65
CA ASP A 412 25.33 31.09 -14.26
C ASP A 412 25.01 29.88 -13.36
N THR A 413 26.03 29.23 -12.81
CA THR A 413 25.89 28.30 -11.66
C THR A 413 25.55 29.02 -10.35
N GLN A 414 25.35 30.34 -10.38
CA GLN A 414 25.07 31.17 -9.21
C GLN A 414 23.91 30.66 -8.32
N PRO A 415 22.79 30.12 -8.84
CA PRO A 415 21.75 29.56 -7.96
C PRO A 415 22.22 28.31 -7.20
N LEU A 416 23.13 27.50 -7.76
CA LEU A 416 23.73 26.37 -7.03
C LEU A 416 24.71 26.86 -5.96
N VAL A 417 25.46 27.93 -6.23
CA VAL A 417 26.33 28.57 -5.24
C VAL A 417 25.52 29.17 -4.09
N GLU A 418 24.40 29.82 -4.39
CA GLU A 418 23.49 30.37 -3.39
C GLU A 418 22.80 29.27 -2.59
N LEU A 419 22.34 28.20 -3.25
CA LEU A 419 21.87 26.97 -2.59
C LEU A 419 22.92 26.41 -1.64
N ARG A 420 24.18 26.26 -2.08
CA ARG A 420 25.27 25.76 -1.24
C ARG A 420 25.45 26.61 0.02
N ARG A 421 25.44 27.95 -0.11
CA ARG A 421 25.55 28.87 1.03
C ARG A 421 24.41 28.68 2.03
N GLU A 422 23.19 28.52 1.53
CA GLU A 422 22.02 28.28 2.37
C GLU A 422 22.07 26.92 3.07
N LEU A 423 22.44 25.87 2.34
CA LEU A 423 22.64 24.53 2.88
C LEU A 423 23.75 24.50 3.94
N ALA A 424 24.86 25.23 3.73
CA ALA A 424 25.94 25.35 4.71
C ALA A 424 25.46 26.03 6.00
N ALA A 425 24.65 27.08 5.90
CA ALA A 425 24.07 27.77 7.05
C ALA A 425 23.19 26.84 7.91
N PHE A 426 22.40 25.98 7.26
CA PHE A 426 21.58 24.98 7.96
C PHE A 426 22.34 23.78 8.49
N GLY A 427 23.35 23.34 7.74
CA GLY A 427 24.29 22.31 8.15
C GLY A 427 25.20 22.75 9.30
N GLY A 428 25.00 23.96 9.86
CA GLY A 428 25.79 24.50 10.96
C GLY A 428 27.28 24.55 10.63
N PHE A 429 27.61 24.64 9.34
CA PHE A 429 28.97 24.53 8.86
C PHE A 429 29.71 25.82 8.99
#